data_AF-A0A9N9HB55-F1
#
_entry.id   AF-A0A9N9HB55-F1
#
_cell.length_a   1.000
_cell.length_b   1.000
_cell.length_c   1.000
_cell.angle_alpha   90.00
_cell.angle_beta   90.00
_cell.angle_gamma   90.00
#
_symmetry.space_group_name_H-M   'P 1'
#
loop_
_entity.id
_entity.type
_entity.pdbx_description
1 polymer ?
#
loop_
_entity_poly.entity_id
_entity_poly.type
_entity_poly.pdbx_seq_one_letter_code
_entity_poly.pdbx_strand_id
1 'polypeptide(L)'
;IATQFNITPKQLRKWIKKKNELKNVPAYVKQLNIGARPKYPLLEADLKNWIKSLRSQQKIVLQQMIRTKAKQLANQSHFVSIYPTINEFKWVKSG
;
A
#
# COMPACT_ATOMS: atom_id res chain seq x y z
N ILE A 1 5.36 32.89 3.19
CA ILE A 1 4.42 31.81 2.78
C ILE A 1 5.11 30.44 2.76
N ALA A 2 6.10 30.16 1.90
CA ALA A 2 6.74 28.83 1.86
C ALA A 2 7.49 28.45 3.15
N THR A 3 8.20 29.41 3.76
CA THR A 3 8.90 29.26 5.05
C THR A 3 7.95 29.05 6.23
N GLN A 4 6.79 29.71 6.20
CA GLN A 4 5.77 29.65 7.27
C GLN A 4 5.12 28.26 7.38
N PHE A 5 5.04 27.52 6.29
CA PHE A 5 4.45 26.18 6.24
C PHE A 5 5.50 25.08 6.05
N ASN A 6 6.80 25.41 6.17
CA ASN A 6 7.91 24.50 5.92
C ASN A 6 7.82 23.76 4.57
N ILE A 7 7.34 24.45 3.53
CA ILE A 7 7.14 23.90 2.19
C ILE A 7 8.39 24.15 1.36
N THR A 8 8.95 23.09 0.80
CA THR A 8 10.07 23.22 -0.14
C THR A 8 9.62 23.80 -1.49
N PRO A 9 10.46 24.57 -2.21
CA PRO A 9 10.13 25.09 -3.54
C PRO A 9 9.76 23.99 -4.55
N LYS A 10 10.30 22.78 -4.38
CA LYS A 10 9.95 21.60 -5.19
C LYS A 10 8.50 21.15 -4.96
N GLN A 11 8.06 21.09 -3.71
CA GLN A 11 6.67 20.74 -3.37
C GLN A 11 5.71 21.80 -3.92
N LEU A 12 6.04 23.09 -3.75
CA LEU A 12 5.23 24.19 -4.26
C LEU A 12 5.04 24.10 -5.79
N ARG A 13 6.13 23.90 -6.54
CA ARG A 13 6.06 23.71 -8.00
C ARG A 13 5.20 22.52 -8.39
N LYS A 14 5.33 21.39 -7.68
CA LYS A 14 4.51 20.19 -7.92
C LYS A 14 3.02 20.46 -7.69
N TRP A 15 2.66 21.20 -6.64
CA TRP A 15 1.27 21.54 -6.33
C TRP A 15 0.69 22.54 -7.32
N ILE A 16 1.46 23.54 -7.75
CA ILE A 16 1.03 24.48 -8.81
C ILE A 16 0.73 23.70 -10.10
N LYS A 17 1.61 22.78 -10.50
CA LYS A 17 1.39 21.93 -11.69
C LYS A 17 0.14 21.05 -11.58
N LYS A 18 -0.21 20.61 -10.36
CA LYS A 18 -1.37 19.74 -10.08
C LYS A 18 -2.59 20.50 -9.53
N LYS A 19 -2.61 21.84 -9.62
CA LYS A 19 -3.61 22.67 -8.93
C LYS A 19 -5.05 22.25 -9.23
N ASN A 20 -5.38 21.97 -10.48
CA ASN A 20 -6.73 21.56 -10.88
C ASN A 20 -7.09 20.17 -10.37
N GLU A 21 -6.16 19.23 -10.43
CA GLU A 21 -6.33 17.89 -9.83
C GLU A 21 -6.58 18.01 -8.33
N LEU A 22 -5.80 18.82 -7.61
CA LEU A 22 -5.92 19.03 -6.16
C LEU A 22 -7.22 19.71 -5.75
N LYS A 23 -7.75 20.63 -6.58
CA LYS A 23 -9.01 21.34 -6.31
C LYS A 23 -10.25 20.47 -6.50
N ASN A 24 -10.20 19.51 -7.42
CA ASN A 24 -11.34 18.66 -7.77
C ASN A 24 -11.41 17.38 -6.92
N VAL A 25 -10.60 17.29 -5.86
CA VAL A 25 -10.55 16.11 -4.99
C VAL A 25 -11.76 16.11 -4.07
N PRO A 26 -12.50 14.99 -3.99
CA PRO A 26 -13.60 14.88 -3.05
C PRO A 26 -13.12 15.06 -1.60
N ALA A 27 -13.92 15.75 -0.77
CA ALA A 27 -13.56 16.09 0.61
C ALA A 27 -13.22 14.89 1.50
N TYR A 28 -13.72 13.69 1.17
CA TYR A 28 -13.42 12.45 1.91
C TYR A 28 -12.02 11.88 1.61
N VAL A 29 -11.34 12.34 0.55
CA VAL A 29 -10.01 11.86 0.17
C VAL A 29 -8.95 12.56 1.02
N LYS A 30 -8.47 11.87 2.06
CA LYS A 30 -7.48 12.41 3.01
C LYS A 30 -6.05 12.48 2.45
N GLN A 31 -5.72 11.69 1.42
CA GLN A 31 -4.38 11.65 0.84
C GLN A 31 -4.43 11.38 -0.67
N LEU A 32 -3.68 12.19 -1.43
CA LEU A 32 -3.55 12.06 -2.90
C LEU A 32 -2.25 11.39 -3.33
N ASN A 33 -1.27 11.34 -2.43
CA ASN A 33 -0.10 10.49 -2.62
C ASN A 33 -0.53 9.06 -2.28
N ILE A 34 -1.22 8.42 -3.22
CA ILE A 34 -1.33 6.96 -3.23
C ILE A 34 0.11 6.48 -3.31
N GLY A 35 0.58 5.75 -2.29
CA GLY A 35 1.99 5.35 -2.17
C GLY A 35 2.47 4.49 -3.33
N ALA A 36 3.52 3.69 -3.11
CA ALA A 36 3.95 2.73 -4.12
C ALA A 36 2.76 1.85 -4.54
N ARG A 37 2.64 1.63 -5.87
CA ARG A 37 1.62 0.71 -6.38
C ARG A 37 1.91 -0.70 -5.83
N PRO A 38 0.87 -1.47 -5.47
CA PRO A 38 1.01 -2.87 -5.08
C PRO A 38 1.86 -3.64 -6.09
N LYS A 39 2.86 -4.38 -5.61
CA LYS A 39 3.71 -5.20 -6.51
C LYS A 39 2.95 -6.45 -6.96
N TYR A 40 2.12 -7.01 -6.07
CA TYR A 40 1.28 -8.17 -6.33
C TYR A 40 -0.17 -7.85 -5.96
N PRO A 41 -0.92 -7.12 -6.81
CA PRO A 41 -2.22 -6.56 -6.45
C PRO A 41 -3.24 -7.58 -5.94
N LEU A 42 -3.33 -8.75 -6.57
CA LEU A 42 -4.28 -9.80 -6.18
C LEU A 42 -3.91 -10.43 -4.84
N LEU A 43 -2.62 -10.74 -4.64
CA LEU A 43 -2.14 -11.30 -3.37
C LEU A 43 -2.34 -10.30 -2.22
N GLU A 44 -2.04 -9.02 -2.45
CA GLU A 44 -2.25 -7.97 -1.46
C GLU A 44 -3.73 -7.75 -1.14
N ALA A 45 -4.64 -7.94 -2.11
CA ALA A 45 -6.08 -7.88 -1.89
C ALA A 45 -6.57 -9.03 -0.98
N ASP A 46 -6.15 -10.26 -1.26
CA ASP A 46 -6.48 -11.43 -0.44
C ASP A 46 -5.93 -11.32 0.98
N LEU A 47 -4.71 -10.83 1.11
CA LEU A 47 -4.09 -10.57 2.40
C LEU A 47 -4.87 -9.50 3.20
N LYS A 48 -5.32 -8.42 2.53
CA LYS A 48 -6.18 -7.39 3.16
C LYS A 48 -7.52 -7.97 3.62
N ASN A 49 -8.16 -8.81 2.80
CA ASN A 49 -9.44 -9.44 3.15
C ASN A 49 -9.28 -10.38 4.35
N TRP A 50 -8.19 -11.15 4.38
CA TRP A 50 -7.86 -11.99 5.53
C TRP A 50 -7.62 -11.18 6.82
N ILE A 51 -6.88 -10.07 6.74
CA ILE A 51 -6.68 -9.17 7.90
C ILE A 51 -8.01 -8.59 8.38
N LYS A 52 -8.88 -8.15 7.46
CA LYS A 52 -10.22 -7.63 7.80
C LYS A 52 -11.05 -8.69 8.54
N SER A 53 -11.05 -9.93 8.08
CA SER A 53 -11.77 -11.04 8.73
C SER A 53 -11.23 -11.33 10.14
N LEU A 54 -9.93 -11.26 10.36
CA LEU A 54 -9.37 -11.43 11.71
C LEU A 54 -9.75 -10.27 12.64
N ARG A 55 -9.72 -9.04 12.13
CA ARG A 55 -10.10 -7.85 12.91
C ARG A 55 -11.59 -7.81 13.23
N SER A 56 -12.46 -8.29 12.35
CA SER A 56 -13.90 -8.41 12.66
C SER A 56 -14.16 -9.42 13.77
N GLN A 57 -13.27 -10.41 13.95
CA GLN A 57 -13.27 -11.34 15.07
C GLN A 57 -12.49 -10.83 16.29
N GLN A 58 -12.14 -9.53 16.31
CA GLN A 58 -11.36 -8.89 17.39
C GLN A 58 -9.99 -9.56 17.66
N LYS A 59 -9.45 -10.30 16.68
CA LYS A 59 -8.14 -10.93 16.81
C LYS A 59 -7.02 -9.93 16.55
N ILE A 60 -5.98 -10.00 17.38
CA ILE A 60 -4.75 -9.25 17.18
C ILE A 60 -4.02 -9.83 15.96
N VAL A 61 -3.70 -8.97 15.00
CA VAL A 61 -2.96 -9.37 13.79
C VAL A 61 -1.54 -8.82 13.88
N LEU A 62 -0.58 -9.70 14.18
CA LEU A 62 0.83 -9.33 14.25
C LEU A 62 1.48 -9.29 12.87
N GLN A 63 2.50 -8.46 12.70
CA GLN A 63 3.26 -8.36 11.44
C GLN A 63 3.83 -9.71 10.99
N GLN A 64 4.27 -10.55 11.93
CA GLN A 64 4.76 -11.90 11.61
C GLN A 64 3.67 -12.78 11.00
N MET A 65 2.43 -12.71 11.50
CA MET A 65 1.31 -13.47 10.95
C MET A 65 1.01 -13.05 9.52
N ILE A 66 1.06 -11.75 9.23
CA ILE A 66 0.89 -11.20 7.89
C ILE A 66 1.97 -11.73 6.95
N ARG A 67 3.23 -11.76 7.38
CA ARG A 67 4.33 -12.33 6.57
C ARG A 67 4.14 -13.81 6.30
N THR A 68 3.80 -14.59 7.33
CA THR A 68 3.56 -16.03 7.18
C THR A 68 2.41 -16.28 6.20
N LYS A 69 1.30 -15.55 6.34
CA LYS A 69 0.16 -15.66 5.43
C LYS A 69 0.54 -15.24 4.00
N ALA A 70 1.29 -14.16 3.83
CA ALA A 70 1.74 -13.70 2.52
C ALA A 70 2.62 -14.74 1.81
N LYS A 71 3.55 -15.39 2.54
CA LYS A 71 4.35 -16.50 2.02
C LYS A 71 3.49 -17.72 1.65
N GLN A 72 2.52 -18.07 2.50
CA GLN A 72 1.59 -19.16 2.22
C GLN A 72 0.79 -18.89 0.93
N LEU A 73 0.28 -17.66 0.75
CA LEU A 73 -0.42 -17.26 -0.48
C LEU A 73 0.51 -17.29 -1.69
N ALA A 74 1.74 -16.76 -1.56
CA ALA A 74 2.70 -16.72 -2.66
C ALA A 74 3.05 -18.11 -3.21
N ASN A 75 3.05 -19.13 -2.35
CA ASN A 75 3.33 -20.51 -2.72
C ASN A 75 2.12 -21.23 -3.37
N GLN A 76 0.92 -20.63 -3.41
CA GLN A 76 -0.23 -21.25 -4.05
C GLN A 76 -0.06 -21.25 -5.58
N SER A 77 -0.45 -22.35 -6.23
CA SER A 77 -0.29 -22.55 -7.68
C SER A 77 -0.86 -21.42 -8.53
N HIS A 78 -2.02 -20.89 -8.14
CA HIS A 78 -2.66 -19.74 -8.80
C HIS A 78 -1.77 -18.48 -8.77
N PHE A 79 -1.16 -18.16 -7.63
CA PHE A 79 -0.31 -16.97 -7.52
C PHE A 79 1.04 -17.14 -8.22
N VAL A 80 1.62 -18.35 -8.19
CA VAL A 80 2.83 -18.67 -8.96
C VAL A 80 2.58 -18.57 -10.46
N SER A 81 1.41 -19.01 -10.93
CA SER A 81 1.03 -18.91 -12.35
C SER A 81 0.87 -17.45 -12.81
N ILE A 82 0.26 -16.59 -11.98
CA ILE A 82 0.06 -15.18 -12.31
C ILE A 82 1.35 -14.37 -12.14
N TYR A 83 2.16 -14.70 -11.14
CA TYR A 83 3.36 -13.98 -10.76
C TYR A 83 4.55 -14.94 -10.66
N PRO A 84 5.23 -15.27 -11.77
CA PRO A 84 6.33 -16.25 -11.78
C PRO A 84 7.50 -15.86 -10.86
N THR A 85 7.76 -14.55 -10.70
CA THR A 85 8.85 -14.01 -9.86
C THR A 85 8.46 -13.85 -8.39
N ILE A 86 7.27 -14.32 -7.98
CA ILE A 86 6.78 -14.11 -6.62
C ILE A 86 7.61 -14.86 -5.57
N ASN A 87 8.16 -16.01 -5.94
CA ASN A 87 9.00 -16.83 -5.07
C ASN A 87 10.40 -16.22 -4.85
N GLU A 88 10.85 -15.38 -5.78
CA GLU A 88 12.10 -14.63 -5.67
C GLU A 88 11.96 -13.40 -4.76
N PHE A 89 10.72 -13.03 -4.39
CA PHE A 89 10.47 -11.87 -3.57
C PHE A 89 10.99 -12.06 -2.15
N LYS A 90 11.93 -11.20 -1.74
CA LYS A 90 12.43 -11.18 -0.37
C LYS A 90 11.41 -10.49 0.54
N TRP A 91 10.73 -11.30 1.34
CA TRP A 91 9.82 -10.85 2.41
C TRP A 91 10.60 -10.33 3.64
N VAL A 92 11.43 -9.30 3.46
CA VAL A 92 12.36 -8.79 4.49
C VAL A 92 11.64 -7.98 5.58
N LYS A 93 12.29 -7.83 6.75
CA LYS A 93 11.95 -6.81 7.76
C LYS A 93 12.09 -5.42 7.15
N SER A 94 11.00 -4.68 7.01
CA SER A 94 11.08 -3.21 7.01
C SER A 94 11.50 -2.81 8.42
N GLY A 95 12.71 -2.27 8.55
CA GLY A 95 13.21 -1.66 9.79
C GLY A 95 12.40 -0.46 10.19
#